data_AF-A0A8J2QF86-F1
#
_entry.id   AF-A0A8J2QF86-F1
#
_cell.length_a   1.000
_cell.length_b   1.000
_cell.length_c   1.000
_cell.angle_alpha   90.00
_cell.angle_beta   90.00
_cell.angle_gamma   90.00
#
_symmetry.space_group_name_H-M   'P 1'
#
loop_
_entity.id
_entity.type
_entity.pdbx_description
1 polymer ?
#
loop_
_entity_poly.entity_id
_entity_poly.type
_entity_poly.pdbx_seq_one_letter_code
_entity_poly.pdbx_strand_id
1 'polypeptide(L)'
;MPILVKDYTWIQTPTNISIRVPLDPVYREKVDMFTADCYIKAHFSPYLLELFLLHDVNMEKSKCVVNNNMISMDLVKREEIDWENLEKNISKEEKKAIRQRVLEESQEKAKKEKEEKSIKKTELDRFTVQRAMDIDSKQHELMDSRRDEERQKAMSELEKWKERSYQENDFYNHNMCVSNKKSGVKIVELPDSDTESKEKAKDVAPRSSKHQLTPKSPAKTVVKSEYVDKKKQETATRVLPRLRQMMQLEITHTKRTFPTPSRESTAQEEEAWLKNITLARRATGFVSEDLRPEEQDPQWCKEKGDEFFRCGNFLGAISAYTHGITLSEKLPSLYANRAAAHFALGNFNKCTNDSSTALDLMKPACEGNRQSRAKCIARRAAALARMGYLNKAIDEMKAASKLVPEDEKIKKDIYNMERAWEQNPDSD
;
A
#
# COMPACT_ATOMS: atom_id res chain seq x y z
N MET A 1 -33.44 6.90 -35.07
CA MET A 1 -32.49 6.26 -36.00
C MET A 1 -31.49 7.31 -36.43
N PRO A 2 -30.19 7.01 -36.45
CA PRO A 2 -29.20 7.99 -36.89
C PRO A 2 -29.38 8.31 -38.39
N ILE A 3 -29.15 9.56 -38.76
CA ILE A 3 -29.22 10.05 -40.14
C ILE A 3 -27.90 9.69 -40.82
N LEU A 4 -27.95 8.88 -41.88
CA LEU A 4 -26.76 8.51 -42.63
C LEU A 4 -26.24 9.69 -43.45
N VAL A 5 -25.01 10.11 -43.18
CA VAL A 5 -24.35 11.20 -43.91
C VAL A 5 -23.73 10.63 -45.17
N LYS A 6 -24.17 11.12 -46.34
CA LYS A 6 -23.59 10.83 -47.65
C LYS A 6 -22.82 12.02 -48.25
N ASP A 7 -22.91 13.17 -47.59
CA ASP A 7 -22.27 14.40 -48.01
C ASP A 7 -20.83 14.41 -47.51
N TYR A 8 -19.94 13.75 -48.24
CA TYR A 8 -18.50 13.79 -48.01
C TYR A 8 -17.78 14.04 -49.33
N THR A 9 -16.65 14.75 -49.24
CA THR A 9 -15.75 14.95 -50.37
C THR A 9 -14.49 14.15 -50.13
N TRP A 10 -14.00 13.46 -51.15
CA TRP A 10 -12.76 12.72 -51.05
C TRP A 10 -11.85 13.05 -52.24
N ILE A 11 -10.55 13.06 -51.97
CA ILE A 11 -9.49 13.30 -52.94
C ILE A 11 -8.49 12.16 -52.76
N GLN A 12 -7.93 11.67 -53.86
CA GLN A 12 -6.86 10.69 -53.81
C GLN A 12 -5.59 11.20 -54.48
N THR A 13 -4.48 10.71 -53.95
CA THR A 13 -3.18 10.68 -54.59
C THR A 13 -2.78 9.21 -54.76
N PRO A 14 -1.69 8.91 -55.49
CA PRO A 14 -1.22 7.52 -55.64
C PRO A 14 -0.93 6.83 -54.30
N THR A 15 -0.57 7.61 -53.27
CA THR A 15 -0.15 7.10 -51.96
C THR A 15 -1.19 7.35 -50.85
N ASN A 16 -2.03 8.38 -50.96
CA ASN A 16 -2.89 8.84 -49.88
C ASN A 16 -4.32 9.10 -50.35
N ILE A 17 -5.25 9.10 -49.39
CA ILE A 17 -6.65 9.45 -49.59
C ILE A 17 -7.04 10.43 -48.50
N SER A 18 -7.55 11.58 -48.89
CA SER A 18 -8.05 12.60 -47.98
C SER A 18 -9.57 12.66 -48.07
N ILE A 19 -10.25 12.31 -46.99
CA ILE A 19 -11.72 12.37 -46.87
C ILE A 19 -12.08 13.53 -45.95
N ARG A 20 -13.02 14.35 -46.41
CA ARG A 20 -13.49 15.55 -45.73
C ARG A 20 -14.99 15.49 -45.56
N VAL A 21 -15.45 15.56 -44.31
CA VAL A 21 -16.86 15.46 -43.93
C VAL A 21 -17.23 16.73 -43.18
N PRO A 22 -18.15 17.57 -43.70
CA PRO A 22 -18.58 18.78 -43.02
C PRO A 22 -19.23 18.44 -41.67
N LEU A 23 -18.90 19.21 -40.64
CA LEU A 23 -19.41 19.03 -39.28
C LEU A 23 -19.96 20.36 -38.79
N ASP A 24 -21.18 20.37 -38.25
CA ASP A 24 -21.70 21.55 -37.58
C ASP A 24 -20.98 21.77 -36.24
N PRO A 25 -20.65 23.02 -35.88
CA PRO A 25 -19.82 23.35 -34.71
C PRO A 25 -20.43 22.90 -33.36
N VAL A 26 -21.73 22.60 -33.33
CA VAL A 26 -22.46 22.13 -32.14
C VAL A 26 -22.05 20.70 -31.73
N TYR A 27 -21.49 19.90 -32.64
CA TYR A 27 -21.29 18.47 -32.41
C TYR A 27 -19.87 18.05 -32.00
N ARG A 28 -18.91 18.99 -31.88
CA ARG A 28 -17.48 18.72 -31.64
C ARG A 28 -17.20 17.83 -30.42
N GLU A 29 -17.91 18.03 -29.32
CA GLU A 29 -17.67 17.30 -28.06
C GLU A 29 -18.29 15.89 -28.05
N LYS A 30 -19.13 15.56 -29.03
CA LYS A 30 -19.90 14.30 -29.09
C LYS A 30 -19.57 13.45 -30.32
N VAL A 31 -18.43 13.70 -30.97
CA VAL A 31 -17.97 12.91 -32.11
C VAL A 31 -17.23 11.66 -31.60
N ASP A 32 -17.81 10.50 -31.85
CA ASP A 32 -17.17 9.20 -31.64
C ASP A 32 -16.70 8.65 -33.00
N MET A 33 -15.40 8.40 -33.13
CA MET A 33 -14.78 8.00 -34.39
C MET A 33 -14.04 6.69 -34.21
N PHE A 34 -14.42 5.71 -35.01
CA PHE A 34 -13.82 4.39 -35.08
C PHE A 34 -13.23 4.18 -36.47
N THR A 35 -11.93 3.91 -36.53
CA THR A 35 -11.19 3.75 -37.78
C THR A 35 -10.44 2.43 -37.75
N ALA A 36 -10.59 1.65 -38.82
CA ALA A 36 -9.90 0.40 -39.06
C ALA A 36 -9.46 0.31 -40.52
N ASP A 37 -8.64 -0.69 -40.84
CA ASP A 37 -7.96 -0.86 -42.13
C ASP A 37 -8.91 -0.78 -43.33
N CYS A 38 -10.11 -1.35 -43.23
CA CYS A 38 -11.11 -1.38 -44.31
C CYS A 38 -12.47 -0.75 -43.94
N TYR A 39 -12.58 -0.15 -42.75
CA TYR A 39 -13.87 0.32 -42.23
C TYR A 39 -13.70 1.58 -41.37
N ILE A 40 -14.51 2.59 -41.66
CA ILE A 40 -14.53 3.84 -40.91
C ILE A 40 -15.97 4.12 -40.48
N LYS A 41 -16.13 4.46 -39.21
CA LYS A 41 -17.40 4.87 -38.62
C LYS A 41 -17.19 6.14 -37.82
N ALA A 42 -17.92 7.19 -38.13
CA ALA A 42 -17.97 8.41 -37.32
C ALA A 42 -19.42 8.70 -36.91
N HIS A 43 -19.65 8.81 -35.61
CA HIS A 43 -20.96 9.05 -35.03
C HIS A 43 -20.97 10.40 -34.33
N PHE A 44 -21.89 11.27 -34.75
CA PHE A 44 -22.09 12.59 -34.17
C PHE A 44 -23.59 12.89 -34.16
N SER A 45 -24.25 12.56 -33.05
CA SER A 45 -25.72 12.54 -32.92
C SER A 45 -26.37 13.84 -33.45
N PRO A 46 -27.34 13.79 -34.38
CA PRO A 46 -28.08 12.61 -34.86
C PRO A 46 -27.46 11.86 -36.05
N TYR A 47 -26.26 12.22 -36.50
CA TYR A 47 -25.66 11.74 -37.74
C TYR A 47 -24.72 10.54 -37.54
N LEU A 48 -24.66 9.67 -38.57
CA LEU A 48 -23.74 8.55 -38.66
C LEU A 48 -23.12 8.51 -40.06
N LEU A 49 -21.80 8.56 -40.12
CA LEU A 49 -21.02 8.25 -41.30
C LEU A 49 -20.48 6.82 -41.17
N GLU A 50 -20.64 6.05 -42.23
CA GLU A 50 -20.15 4.68 -42.29
C GLU A 50 -19.58 4.41 -43.69
N LEU A 51 -18.28 4.17 -43.76
CA LEU A 51 -17.54 3.96 -45.01
C LEU A 51 -16.87 2.58 -44.99
N PHE A 52 -17.08 1.83 -46.08
CA PHE A 52 -16.43 0.53 -46.32
C PHE A 52 -15.41 0.71 -47.44
N LEU A 53 -14.14 0.87 -47.08
CA LEU A 53 -13.08 1.25 -48.00
C LEU A 53 -12.80 0.17 -49.05
N LEU A 54 -12.52 0.58 -50.29
CA LEU A 54 -12.21 -0.30 -51.42
C LEU A 54 -10.94 -1.12 -51.20
N HIS A 55 -9.89 -0.51 -50.66
CA HIS A 55 -8.66 -1.20 -50.30
C HIS A 55 -8.27 -0.91 -48.85
N ASP A 56 -7.42 -1.76 -48.31
CA ASP A 56 -6.92 -1.61 -46.94
C ASP A 56 -6.01 -0.38 -46.84
N VAL A 57 -6.13 0.31 -45.72
CA VAL A 57 -5.37 1.50 -45.37
C VAL A 57 -4.43 1.18 -44.21
N ASN A 58 -3.24 1.77 -44.24
CA ASN A 58 -2.29 1.64 -43.14
C ASN A 58 -2.66 2.58 -41.99
N MET A 59 -3.24 2.02 -40.93
CA MET A 59 -3.69 2.78 -39.76
C MET A 59 -2.56 3.42 -38.93
N GLU A 60 -1.34 2.89 -38.98
CA GLU A 60 -0.21 3.44 -38.20
C GLU A 60 0.29 4.77 -38.77
N LYS A 61 0.18 4.93 -40.09
CA LYS A 61 0.62 6.15 -40.81
C LYS A 61 -0.52 7.11 -41.15
N SER A 62 -1.76 6.66 -40.98
CA SER A 62 -2.96 7.46 -41.27
C SER A 62 -3.28 8.40 -40.11
N LYS A 63 -3.78 9.59 -40.43
CA LYS A 63 -4.11 10.63 -39.45
C LYS A 63 -5.56 11.05 -39.61
N CYS A 64 -6.32 11.00 -38.52
CA CYS A 64 -7.70 11.50 -38.49
C CYS A 64 -7.80 12.66 -37.50
N VAL A 65 -8.32 13.80 -37.96
CA VAL A 65 -8.41 15.04 -37.18
C VAL A 65 -9.84 15.58 -37.24
N VAL A 66 -10.40 15.92 -36.08
CA VAL A 66 -11.71 16.57 -35.96
C VAL A 66 -11.50 18.08 -35.76
N ASN A 67 -11.73 18.85 -36.83
CA ASN A 67 -11.67 20.32 -36.81
C ASN A 67 -13.04 20.92 -36.47
N ASN A 68 -13.10 22.22 -36.16
CA ASN A 68 -14.32 22.90 -35.69
C ASN A 68 -15.52 22.77 -36.65
N ASN A 69 -15.27 22.74 -37.96
CA ASN A 69 -16.31 22.71 -38.99
C ASN A 69 -16.22 21.48 -39.90
N MET A 70 -15.28 20.56 -39.67
CA MET A 70 -15.01 19.45 -40.60
C MET A 70 -14.20 18.32 -39.96
N ILE A 71 -14.54 17.07 -40.27
CA ILE A 71 -13.70 15.90 -40.00
C ILE A 71 -12.79 15.70 -41.22
N SER A 72 -11.47 15.73 -41.01
CA SER A 72 -10.47 15.46 -42.04
C SER A 72 -9.74 14.15 -41.72
N MET A 73 -9.83 13.19 -42.63
CA MET A 73 -9.19 11.88 -42.53
C MET A 73 -8.17 11.75 -43.66
N ASP A 74 -6.88 11.76 -43.31
CA ASP A 74 -5.77 11.56 -44.24
C ASP A 74 -5.25 10.13 -44.08
N LEU A 75 -5.66 9.28 -45.00
CA LEU A 75 -5.44 7.85 -45.01
C LEU A 75 -4.29 7.50 -45.96
N VAL A 76 -3.41 6.60 -45.55
CA VAL A 76 -2.30 6.12 -46.39
C VAL A 76 -2.67 4.76 -46.99
N LYS A 77 -2.69 4.67 -48.32
CA LYS A 77 -3.02 3.41 -49.02
C LYS A 77 -1.98 2.34 -48.67
N ARG A 78 -2.42 1.09 -48.48
CA ARG A 78 -1.50 -0.05 -48.28
C ARG A 78 -0.84 -0.47 -49.60
N GLU A 79 -1.60 -0.37 -50.68
CA GLU A 79 -1.18 -0.64 -52.06
C GLU A 79 -1.38 0.62 -52.88
N GLU A 80 -0.40 0.98 -53.71
CA GLU A 80 -0.41 2.18 -54.56
C GLU A 80 -1.33 1.99 -55.79
N ILE A 81 -2.62 1.80 -55.52
CA ILE A 81 -3.66 1.57 -56.52
C ILE A 81 -4.57 2.79 -56.56
N ASP A 82 -4.97 3.22 -57.76
CA ASP A 82 -5.98 4.26 -57.94
C ASP A 82 -7.37 3.70 -57.66
N TRP A 83 -8.13 4.36 -56.79
CA TRP A 83 -9.45 3.90 -56.37
C TRP A 83 -10.49 4.48 -57.33
N GLU A 84 -11.26 3.62 -57.99
CA GLU A 84 -12.38 4.05 -58.84
C GLU A 84 -13.54 4.59 -57.99
N ASN A 85 -13.75 3.99 -56.81
CA ASN A 85 -14.74 4.40 -55.82
C ASN A 85 -14.13 4.34 -54.41
N LEU A 86 -14.58 5.23 -53.52
CA LEU A 86 -14.18 5.19 -52.12
C LEU A 86 -14.78 3.99 -51.38
N GLU A 87 -16.02 3.61 -51.75
CA GLU A 87 -16.77 2.53 -51.12
C GLU A 87 -16.79 1.25 -51.95
N LYS A 88 -16.76 0.10 -51.27
CA LYS A 88 -17.08 -1.20 -51.87
C LYS A 88 -18.59 -1.31 -52.11
N ASN A 89 -19.01 -1.58 -53.35
CA ASN A 89 -20.41 -1.88 -53.69
C ASN A 89 -20.78 -3.30 -53.24
N ILE A 90 -21.22 -3.41 -51.99
CA ILE A 90 -21.38 -4.69 -51.28
C ILE A 90 -22.80 -4.89 -50.75
N SER A 91 -23.27 -6.15 -50.75
CA SER A 91 -24.56 -6.58 -50.18
C SER A 91 -24.68 -6.28 -48.67
N LYS A 92 -25.89 -6.12 -48.17
CA LYS A 92 -26.16 -5.81 -46.75
C LYS A 92 -25.59 -6.86 -45.79
N GLU A 93 -25.53 -8.11 -46.20
CA GLU A 93 -25.01 -9.24 -45.40
C GLU A 93 -23.49 -9.17 -45.24
N GLU A 94 -22.79 -8.92 -46.35
CA GLU A 94 -21.33 -8.73 -46.37
C GLU A 94 -20.91 -7.48 -45.58
N LYS A 95 -21.67 -6.36 -45.66
CA LYS A 95 -21.45 -5.19 -44.78
C LYS A 95 -21.54 -5.56 -43.30
N LYS A 96 -22.50 -6.41 -42.91
CA LYS A 96 -22.65 -6.89 -41.53
C LYS A 96 -21.46 -7.79 -41.12
N ALA A 97 -21.01 -8.67 -42.01
CA ALA A 97 -19.88 -9.55 -41.76
C ALA A 97 -18.57 -8.76 -41.55
N ILE A 98 -18.32 -7.74 -42.37
CA ILE A 98 -17.13 -6.87 -42.22
C ILE A 98 -17.18 -6.12 -40.88
N ARG A 99 -18.33 -5.52 -40.51
CA ARG A 99 -18.47 -4.85 -39.20
C ARG A 99 -18.16 -5.78 -38.03
N GLN A 100 -18.68 -7.01 -38.08
CA GLN A 100 -18.49 -7.98 -37.00
C GLN A 100 -17.02 -8.38 -36.89
N ARG A 101 -16.38 -8.70 -38.02
CA ARG A 101 -14.95 -9.06 -38.06
C ARG A 101 -14.07 -7.93 -37.51
N VAL A 102 -14.27 -6.71 -37.99
CA VAL A 102 -13.46 -5.54 -37.58
C VAL A 102 -13.65 -5.24 -36.08
N LEU A 103 -14.88 -5.37 -35.58
CA LEU A 103 -15.17 -5.17 -34.16
C LEU A 103 -14.47 -6.25 -33.30
N GLU A 104 -14.52 -7.50 -33.72
CA GLU A 104 -13.90 -8.62 -33.02
C GLU A 104 -12.37 -8.50 -33.00
N GLU A 105 -11.75 -8.21 -34.14
CA GLU A 105 -10.29 -7.98 -34.23
C GLU A 105 -9.84 -6.79 -33.38
N SER A 106 -10.61 -5.70 -33.36
CA SER A 106 -10.32 -4.54 -32.51
C SER A 106 -10.42 -4.87 -31.03
N GLN A 107 -11.44 -5.64 -30.63
CA GLN A 107 -11.59 -6.11 -29.25
C GLN A 107 -10.46 -7.05 -28.84
N GLU A 108 -10.03 -7.96 -29.71
CA GLU A 108 -8.94 -8.88 -29.44
C GLU A 108 -7.60 -8.14 -29.31
N LYS A 109 -7.29 -7.20 -30.20
CA LYS A 109 -6.11 -6.33 -30.09
C LYS A 109 -6.11 -5.55 -28.77
N ALA A 110 -7.24 -4.96 -28.38
CA ALA A 110 -7.38 -4.23 -27.12
C ALA A 110 -7.23 -5.15 -25.88
N LYS A 111 -7.65 -6.43 -25.96
CA LYS A 111 -7.42 -7.42 -24.89
C LYS A 111 -5.93 -7.78 -24.78
N LYS A 112 -5.28 -8.08 -25.90
CA LYS A 112 -3.84 -8.40 -25.95
C LYS A 112 -2.99 -7.25 -25.39
N GLU A 113 -3.28 -6.01 -25.75
CA GLU A 113 -2.55 -4.84 -25.23
C GLU A 113 -2.73 -4.67 -23.71
N LYS A 114 -3.93 -4.94 -23.19
CA LYS A 114 -4.18 -4.92 -21.74
C LYS A 114 -3.41 -6.03 -21.02
N GLU A 115 -3.41 -7.24 -21.57
CA GLU A 115 -2.66 -8.39 -21.05
C GLU A 115 -1.16 -8.08 -21.06
N GLU A 116 -0.60 -7.60 -22.16
CA GLU A 116 0.81 -7.19 -22.25
C GLU A 116 1.18 -6.09 -21.25
N LYS A 117 0.33 -5.07 -21.06
CA LYS A 117 0.56 -4.03 -20.04
C LYS A 117 0.56 -4.62 -18.64
N SER A 118 -0.33 -5.57 -18.37
CA SER A 118 -0.38 -6.26 -17.07
C SER A 118 0.88 -7.10 -16.86
N ILE A 119 1.34 -7.84 -17.88
CA ILE A 119 2.56 -8.64 -17.85
C ILE A 119 3.78 -7.75 -17.60
N LYS A 120 3.97 -6.69 -18.39
CA LYS A 120 5.07 -5.72 -18.23
C LYS A 120 5.09 -5.10 -16.84
N LYS A 121 3.92 -4.79 -16.27
CA LYS A 121 3.81 -4.30 -14.88
C LYS A 121 4.27 -5.36 -13.88
N THR A 122 3.78 -6.59 -14.00
CA THR A 122 4.19 -7.69 -13.09
C THR A 122 5.68 -8.03 -13.20
N GLU A 123 6.26 -7.95 -14.40
CA GLU A 123 7.69 -8.14 -14.63
C GLU A 123 8.52 -7.04 -13.99
N LEU A 124 8.09 -5.78 -14.13
CA LEU A 124 8.74 -4.65 -13.48
C LEU A 124 8.68 -4.78 -11.96
N ASP A 125 7.51 -5.12 -11.40
CA ASP A 125 7.32 -5.34 -9.97
C ASP A 125 8.24 -6.47 -9.47
N ARG A 126 8.28 -7.61 -10.18
CA ARG A 126 9.18 -8.72 -9.87
C ARG A 126 10.66 -8.30 -9.90
N PHE A 127 11.07 -7.52 -10.90
CA PHE A 127 12.43 -7.01 -11.02
C PHE A 127 12.79 -6.07 -9.85
N THR A 128 11.87 -5.20 -9.44
CA THR A 128 12.10 -4.30 -8.31
C THR A 128 12.25 -5.05 -6.99
N VAL A 129 11.42 -6.09 -6.75
CA VAL A 129 11.52 -6.96 -5.57
C VAL A 129 12.85 -7.71 -5.55
N GLN A 130 13.24 -8.31 -6.67
CA GLN A 130 14.52 -9.00 -6.78
C GLN A 130 15.70 -8.08 -6.43
N ARG A 131 15.71 -6.87 -7.00
CA ARG A 131 16.77 -5.90 -6.71
C ARG A 131 16.81 -5.46 -5.25
N ALA A 132 15.65 -5.35 -4.59
CA ALA A 132 15.58 -5.07 -3.17
C ALA A 132 16.16 -6.22 -2.33
N MET A 133 15.80 -7.47 -2.65
CA MET A 133 16.36 -8.67 -2.00
C MET A 133 17.87 -8.77 -2.18
N ASP A 134 18.40 -8.43 -3.36
CA ASP A 134 19.84 -8.45 -3.63
C ASP A 134 20.59 -7.40 -2.80
N ILE A 135 20.00 -6.22 -2.57
CA ILE A 135 20.57 -5.18 -1.70
C ILE A 135 20.56 -5.65 -0.24
N ASP A 136 19.44 -6.20 0.20
CA ASP A 136 19.25 -6.69 1.57
C ASP A 136 20.20 -7.86 1.88
N SER A 137 20.36 -8.80 0.94
CA SER A 137 21.31 -9.92 1.05
C SER A 137 22.75 -9.43 1.22
N LYS A 138 23.17 -8.42 0.45
CA LYS A 138 24.50 -7.80 0.59
C LYS A 138 24.67 -7.11 1.95
N GLN A 139 23.62 -6.48 2.47
CA GLN A 139 23.67 -5.87 3.80
C GLN A 139 23.79 -6.94 4.90
N HIS A 140 23.04 -8.03 4.78
CA HIS A 140 23.15 -9.17 5.68
C HIS A 140 24.56 -9.80 5.65
N GLU A 141 25.12 -10.05 4.48
CA GLU A 141 26.49 -10.56 4.32
C GLU A 141 27.53 -9.65 5.00
N LEU A 142 27.39 -8.32 4.86
CA LEU A 142 28.27 -7.35 5.53
C LEU A 142 28.12 -7.40 7.05
N MET A 143 26.88 -7.50 7.56
CA MET A 143 26.64 -7.60 9.00
C MET A 143 27.18 -8.91 9.58
N ASP A 144 27.01 -10.02 8.87
CA ASP A 144 27.53 -11.33 9.29
C ASP A 144 29.06 -11.34 9.27
N SER A 145 29.68 -10.77 8.23
CA SER A 145 31.14 -10.60 8.17
C SER A 145 31.66 -9.79 9.36
N ARG A 146 31.00 -8.68 9.69
CA ARG A 146 31.37 -7.85 10.85
C ARG A 146 31.19 -8.60 12.18
N ARG A 147 30.11 -9.37 12.32
CA ARG A 147 29.87 -10.19 13.51
C ARG A 147 30.95 -11.26 13.67
N ASP A 148 31.35 -11.89 12.58
CA ASP A 148 32.39 -12.93 12.59
C ASP A 148 33.78 -12.34 12.88
N GLU A 149 34.09 -11.14 12.38
CA GLU A 149 35.30 -10.40 12.77
C GLU A 149 35.32 -10.09 14.28
N GLU A 150 34.20 -9.62 14.85
CA GLU A 150 34.10 -9.35 16.29
C GLU A 150 34.23 -10.64 17.11
N ARG A 151 33.61 -11.74 16.66
CA ARG A 151 33.77 -13.07 17.26
C ARG A 151 35.23 -13.53 17.22
N GLN A 152 35.91 -13.39 16.08
CA GLN A 152 37.32 -13.76 15.95
C GLN A 152 38.22 -12.92 16.85
N LYS A 153 38.00 -11.60 16.93
CA LYS A 153 38.72 -10.71 17.85
C LYS A 153 38.53 -11.16 19.29
N ALA A 154 37.29 -11.39 19.72
CA ALA A 154 36.98 -11.87 21.07
C ALA A 154 37.62 -13.23 21.37
N MET A 155 37.61 -14.18 20.41
CA MET A 155 38.31 -15.45 20.57
C MET A 155 39.82 -15.27 20.72
N SER A 156 40.43 -14.39 19.91
CA SER A 156 41.87 -14.10 20.00
C SER A 156 42.25 -13.38 21.31
N GLU A 157 41.38 -12.52 21.84
CA GLU A 157 41.57 -11.88 23.14
C GLU A 157 41.46 -12.88 24.29
N LEU A 158 40.50 -13.82 24.20
CA LEU A 158 40.34 -14.90 25.17
C LEU A 158 41.56 -15.84 25.16
N GLU A 159 42.12 -16.13 23.98
CA GLU A 159 43.35 -16.92 23.84
C GLU A 159 44.56 -16.19 24.45
N LYS A 160 44.75 -14.90 24.16
CA LYS A 160 45.80 -14.07 24.79
C LYS A 160 45.63 -13.95 26.30
N TRP A 161 44.39 -13.82 26.79
CA TRP A 161 44.10 -13.83 28.22
C TRP A 161 44.50 -15.16 28.85
N LYS A 162 44.13 -16.28 28.22
CA LYS A 162 44.51 -17.63 28.65
C LYS A 162 46.03 -17.79 28.72
N GLU A 163 46.77 -17.36 27.69
CA GLU A 163 48.24 -17.37 27.69
C GLU A 163 48.84 -16.52 28.82
N ARG A 164 48.32 -15.31 29.04
CA ARG A 164 48.77 -14.43 30.13
C ARG A 164 48.50 -15.04 31.50
N SER A 165 47.35 -15.67 31.68
CA SER A 165 47.00 -16.38 32.91
C SER A 165 47.92 -17.60 33.15
N TYR A 166 48.33 -18.32 32.11
CA TYR A 166 49.35 -19.36 32.25
C TYR A 166 50.71 -18.77 32.65
N GLN A 167 51.15 -17.67 32.02
CA GLN A 167 52.42 -17.00 32.36
C GLN A 167 52.43 -16.43 33.80
N GLU A 168 51.31 -15.85 34.27
CA GLU A 168 51.16 -15.38 35.65
C GLU A 168 51.13 -16.56 36.65
N ASN A 169 50.44 -17.66 36.33
CA ASN A 169 50.48 -18.86 37.16
C ASN A 169 51.87 -19.51 37.21
N ASP A 170 52.64 -19.48 36.12
CA ASP A 170 54.02 -19.93 36.11
C ASP A 170 54.93 -19.02 36.96
N PHE A 171 54.67 -17.71 37.00
CA PHE A 171 55.38 -16.77 37.87
C PHE A 171 55.04 -16.96 39.37
N TYR A 172 53.78 -17.24 39.70
CA TYR A 172 53.36 -17.59 41.07
C TYR A 172 53.83 -18.98 41.52
N ASN A 173 53.91 -19.95 40.61
CA ASN A 173 54.49 -21.27 40.89
C ASN A 173 56.01 -21.23 41.08
N HIS A 174 56.73 -20.29 40.44
CA HIS A 174 58.17 -20.12 40.67
C HIS A 174 58.50 -19.44 42.02
N ASN A 175 57.56 -18.70 42.63
CA ASN A 175 57.74 -18.04 43.94
C ASN A 175 57.07 -18.79 45.12
N MET A 176 56.54 -19.99 44.90
CA MET A 176 56.03 -20.89 45.96
C MET A 176 56.81 -22.21 46.04
N CYS A 177 58.13 -22.15 45.85
CA CYS A 177 59.03 -23.12 46.48
C CYS A 177 59.53 -22.52 47.80
N VAL A 178 58.73 -22.68 48.86
CA VAL A 178 59.14 -22.86 50.26
C VAL A 178 57.87 -22.97 51.11
N SER A 179 57.73 -24.12 51.78
CA SER A 179 56.85 -24.42 52.91
C SER A 179 55.43 -24.94 52.66
N ASN A 180 55.35 -26.26 52.86
CA ASN A 180 54.35 -27.02 53.64
C ASN A 180 53.38 -27.97 52.92
N LYS A 181 53.29 -29.14 53.56
CA LYS A 181 52.79 -30.43 53.09
C LYS A 181 51.25 -30.55 53.25
N LYS A 182 50.63 -31.10 52.19
CA LYS A 182 49.50 -32.05 52.14
C LYS A 182 48.11 -31.63 52.68
N SER A 183 47.15 -31.49 51.77
CA SER A 183 46.07 -32.47 51.59
C SER A 183 45.42 -32.31 50.21
N GLY A 184 45.32 -33.42 49.47
CA GLY A 184 44.98 -33.43 48.05
C GLY A 184 43.49 -33.45 47.76
N VAL A 185 43.09 -32.65 46.78
CA VAL A 185 41.82 -32.81 46.05
C VAL A 185 42.17 -33.11 44.60
N LYS A 186 41.91 -34.35 44.18
CA LYS A 186 42.03 -34.82 42.79
C LYS A 186 40.88 -34.23 41.99
N ILE A 187 41.16 -33.28 41.10
CA ILE A 187 40.25 -32.90 40.02
C ILE A 187 40.46 -33.95 38.92
N VAL A 188 39.45 -34.80 38.72
CA VAL A 188 39.42 -35.77 37.64
C VAL A 188 38.89 -35.03 36.42
N GLU A 189 39.78 -34.70 35.49
CA GLU A 189 39.41 -34.35 34.13
C GLU A 189 38.88 -35.62 33.44
N LEU A 190 37.64 -35.54 32.95
CA LEU A 190 37.09 -36.53 32.03
C LEU A 190 37.23 -35.97 30.61
N PRO A 191 37.73 -36.77 29.65
CA PRO A 191 38.15 -36.31 28.33
C PRO A 191 36.97 -36.02 27.40
N ASP A 192 37.11 -34.96 26.60
CA ASP A 192 36.37 -34.74 25.36
C ASP A 192 37.13 -35.40 24.20
N SER A 193 36.49 -36.40 23.57
CA SER A 193 36.71 -36.92 22.21
C SER A 193 35.91 -38.21 22.12
N ASP A 194 35.21 -38.59 21.07
CA ASP A 194 34.95 -37.99 19.78
C ASP A 194 33.80 -38.80 19.19
N THR A 195 33.18 -38.23 18.17
CA THR A 195 32.52 -38.89 17.04
C THR A 195 32.51 -40.43 17.03
N GLU A 196 31.35 -41.04 16.85
CA GLU A 196 31.04 -41.71 15.57
C GLU A 196 29.64 -42.34 15.50
N SER A 197 29.01 -42.05 14.35
CA SER A 197 28.13 -42.90 13.53
C SER A 197 27.01 -43.75 14.15
N LYS A 198 25.80 -43.38 13.71
CA LYS A 198 24.81 -44.24 13.02
C LYS A 198 24.74 -45.70 13.48
N GLU A 199 23.58 -46.08 14.02
CA GLU A 199 22.84 -47.21 13.44
C GLU A 199 21.34 -47.14 13.73
N LYS A 200 20.58 -47.52 12.70
CA LYS A 200 19.12 -47.58 12.63
C LYS A 200 18.63 -48.92 13.16
N ALA A 201 17.55 -48.93 13.94
CA ALA A 201 16.52 -49.98 14.01
C ALA A 201 15.42 -49.45 14.97
N LYS A 202 14.20 -49.07 14.56
CA LYS A 202 13.05 -49.93 14.18
C LYS A 202 13.08 -51.24 14.97
N ASP A 203 12.20 -51.50 15.92
CA ASP A 203 10.77 -51.62 15.69
C ASP A 203 10.02 -51.89 17.02
N VAL A 204 8.75 -51.49 17.01
CA VAL A 204 7.60 -52.23 17.57
C VAL A 204 7.43 -52.29 19.11
N ALA A 205 6.47 -51.49 19.58
CA ALA A 205 5.64 -51.72 20.77
C ALA A 205 4.91 -53.09 20.69
N PRO A 206 4.27 -53.69 21.73
CA PRO A 206 3.62 -52.97 22.82
C PRO A 206 3.42 -53.73 24.17
N ARG A 207 2.65 -53.06 25.03
CA ARG A 207 1.64 -53.61 25.96
C ARG A 207 2.07 -54.12 27.35
N SER A 208 1.55 -53.36 28.33
CA SER A 208 0.76 -53.81 29.49
C SER A 208 1.36 -54.89 30.39
N SER A 209 1.53 -54.57 31.66
CA SER A 209 0.45 -54.76 32.64
C SER A 209 0.95 -54.48 34.06
N LYS A 210 0.01 -54.00 34.88
CA LYS A 210 0.10 -53.80 36.32
C LYS A 210 0.62 -55.05 37.03
N HIS A 211 1.50 -54.87 38.02
CA HIS A 211 1.37 -55.60 39.28
C HIS A 211 1.96 -54.79 40.44
N GLN A 212 1.07 -54.38 41.34
CA GLN A 212 1.40 -53.95 42.70
C GLN A 212 1.80 -55.18 43.50
N LEU A 213 3.00 -55.16 44.09
CA LEU A 213 3.40 -56.07 45.15
C LEU A 213 4.17 -55.24 46.18
N THR A 214 3.54 -54.97 47.32
CA THR A 214 4.22 -54.44 48.50
C THR A 214 4.83 -55.61 49.29
N PRO A 215 6.14 -55.71 49.47
CA PRO A 215 6.73 -56.71 50.35
C PRO A 215 6.76 -56.19 51.80
N LYS A 216 6.02 -56.85 52.70
CA LYS A 216 6.21 -56.72 54.15
C LYS A 216 7.62 -57.18 54.50
N SER A 217 8.44 -56.29 55.06
CA SER A 217 9.81 -56.61 55.49
C SER A 217 9.82 -57.42 56.79
N PRO A 218 10.62 -58.51 56.90
CA PRO A 218 10.72 -59.31 58.12
C PRO A 218 11.46 -58.56 59.25
N ALA A 219 11.11 -58.91 60.50
CA ALA A 219 11.64 -58.30 61.71
C ALA A 219 13.17 -58.48 61.81
N LYS A 220 13.92 -57.38 61.90
CA LYS A 220 15.38 -57.39 62.02
C LYS A 220 15.80 -57.58 63.48
N THR A 221 16.57 -58.63 63.73
CA THR A 221 17.26 -58.93 64.99
C THR A 221 18.25 -57.82 65.33
N VAL A 222 18.17 -57.28 66.54
CA VAL A 222 18.96 -56.12 67.00
C VAL A 222 20.37 -56.58 67.38
N VAL A 223 21.33 -56.46 66.47
CA VAL A 223 22.76 -56.54 66.81
C VAL A 223 23.23 -55.14 67.20
N LYS A 224 23.37 -54.90 68.51
CA LYS A 224 23.91 -53.66 69.06
C LYS A 224 25.43 -53.70 68.95
N SER A 225 25.99 -52.90 68.04
CA SER A 225 27.41 -52.58 68.04
C SER A 225 27.58 -51.07 68.21
N GLU A 226 28.55 -50.65 69.03
CA GLU A 226 28.80 -49.23 69.34
C GLU A 226 29.05 -48.38 68.08
N TYR A 227 29.53 -49.02 67.01
CA TYR A 227 29.69 -48.40 65.70
C TYR A 227 28.34 -48.01 65.05
N VAL A 228 27.32 -48.86 65.19
CA VAL A 228 25.96 -48.58 64.68
C VAL A 228 25.32 -47.44 65.46
N ASP A 229 25.52 -47.40 66.78
CA ASP A 229 24.97 -46.33 67.62
C ASP A 229 25.69 -44.98 67.41
N LYS A 230 27.02 -44.97 67.23
CA LYS A 230 27.76 -43.75 66.82
C LYS A 230 27.29 -43.23 65.46
N LYS A 231 27.13 -44.12 64.47
CA LYS A 231 26.65 -43.73 63.13
C LYS A 231 25.19 -43.27 63.16
N LYS A 232 24.38 -43.80 64.08
CA LYS A 232 22.99 -43.39 64.31
C LYS A 232 22.89 -42.03 65.02
N GLN A 233 23.82 -41.73 65.93
CA GLN A 233 23.96 -40.42 66.54
C GLN A 233 24.44 -39.37 65.54
N GLU A 234 25.41 -39.70 64.68
CA GLU A 234 25.89 -38.83 63.59
C GLU A 234 24.80 -38.55 62.55
N THR A 235 23.96 -39.55 62.19
CA THR A 235 22.84 -39.32 61.28
C THR A 235 21.70 -38.54 61.93
N ALA A 236 21.49 -38.70 63.25
CA ALA A 236 20.50 -37.92 64.00
C ALA A 236 20.90 -36.44 64.16
N THR A 237 22.20 -36.11 64.12
CA THR A 237 22.69 -34.72 64.19
C THR A 237 22.75 -34.02 62.83
N ARG A 238 22.60 -34.73 61.71
CA ARG A 238 22.52 -34.12 60.38
C ARG A 238 21.11 -33.58 60.12
N VAL A 239 20.93 -32.28 60.32
CA VAL A 239 19.71 -31.58 59.89
C VAL A 239 19.74 -31.48 58.36
N LEU A 240 19.04 -32.39 57.68
CA LEU A 240 18.83 -32.27 56.24
C LEU A 240 17.96 -31.04 55.97
N PRO A 241 18.33 -30.17 55.01
CA PRO A 241 17.45 -29.07 54.62
C PRO A 241 16.09 -29.63 54.16
N ARG A 242 15.00 -28.95 54.54
CA ARG A 242 13.64 -29.38 54.17
C ARG A 242 13.55 -29.50 52.65
N LEU A 243 13.02 -30.64 52.17
CA LEU A 243 12.65 -30.82 50.76
C LEU A 243 11.72 -29.67 50.36
N ARG A 244 12.07 -28.95 49.28
CA ARG A 244 11.19 -27.91 48.73
C ARG A 244 9.84 -28.54 48.40
N GLN A 245 8.76 -27.91 48.87
CA GLN A 245 7.40 -28.31 48.50
C GLN A 245 7.18 -28.06 47.01
N MET A 246 6.55 -29.01 46.34
CA MET A 246 6.03 -28.86 44.98
C MET A 246 4.95 -27.77 44.99
N MET A 247 5.12 -26.74 44.17
CA MET A 247 4.09 -25.74 43.92
C MET A 247 3.77 -25.75 42.43
N GLN A 248 2.49 -25.82 42.09
CA GLN A 248 2.04 -25.74 40.71
C GLN A 248 1.88 -24.25 40.35
N LEU A 249 2.78 -23.74 39.52
CA LEU A 249 2.78 -22.35 39.06
C LEU A 249 1.94 -22.27 37.78
N GLU A 250 0.84 -21.53 37.81
CA GLU A 250 0.11 -21.18 36.59
C GLU A 250 0.82 -20.01 35.91
N ILE A 251 1.57 -20.32 34.85
CA ILE A 251 2.24 -19.33 34.02
C ILE A 251 1.21 -18.81 33.00
N THR A 252 0.72 -17.59 33.20
CA THR A 252 -0.11 -16.91 32.20
C THR A 252 0.79 -16.11 31.27
N HIS A 253 0.75 -16.45 29.97
CA HIS A 253 1.48 -15.71 28.95
C HIS A 253 0.67 -14.49 28.49
N THR A 254 1.35 -13.36 28.31
CA THR A 254 0.80 -12.20 27.60
C THR A 254 0.44 -12.61 26.17
N LYS A 255 -0.78 -12.29 25.73
CA LYS A 255 -1.23 -12.60 24.36
C LYS A 255 -0.37 -11.81 23.36
N ARG A 256 0.46 -12.51 22.59
CA ARG A 256 1.30 -11.94 21.52
C ARG A 256 0.55 -11.99 20.20
N THR A 257 0.74 -10.96 19.37
CA THR A 257 0.17 -10.86 18.01
C THR A 257 0.90 -11.72 16.98
N PHE A 258 2.12 -12.18 17.29
CA PHE A 258 2.97 -12.97 16.41
C PHE A 258 3.32 -14.34 17.02
N PRO A 259 3.48 -15.40 16.21
CA PRO A 259 3.70 -16.77 16.67
C PRO A 259 5.15 -17.09 17.07
N THR A 260 6.12 -16.21 16.85
CA THR A 260 7.54 -16.45 17.12
C THR A 260 7.92 -16.22 18.60
N PRO A 261 8.78 -17.06 19.21
CA PRO A 261 9.24 -16.88 20.60
C PRO A 261 10.13 -15.64 20.78
N SER A 262 10.09 -14.99 21.95
CA SER A 262 10.83 -13.74 22.27
C SER A 262 12.36 -13.85 22.33
N ARG A 263 12.92 -15.03 22.04
CA ARG A 263 14.36 -15.30 22.15
C ARG A 263 15.16 -14.81 20.94
N GLU A 264 14.49 -14.57 19.82
CA GLU A 264 15.07 -13.92 18.65
C GLU A 264 14.75 -12.43 18.75
N SER A 265 15.79 -11.60 18.79
CA SER A 265 15.71 -10.14 18.97
C SER A 265 15.26 -9.44 17.67
N THR A 266 14.16 -9.88 17.06
CA THR A 266 13.54 -9.25 15.88
C THR A 266 12.57 -8.13 16.25
N ALA A 267 12.59 -7.63 17.50
CA ALA A 267 11.69 -6.56 17.93
C ALA A 267 11.84 -5.27 17.08
N GLN A 268 13.06 -4.94 16.65
CA GLN A 268 13.30 -3.78 15.77
C GLN A 268 12.73 -3.99 14.37
N GLU A 269 12.82 -5.21 13.83
CA GLU A 269 12.25 -5.57 12.53
C GLU A 269 10.72 -5.65 12.58
N GLU A 270 10.15 -6.17 13.68
CA GLU A 270 8.71 -6.17 13.93
C GLU A 270 8.18 -4.74 14.05
N GLU A 271 8.89 -3.86 14.76
CA GLU A 271 8.56 -2.43 14.82
C GLU A 271 8.70 -1.75 13.46
N ALA A 272 9.75 -2.05 12.70
CA ALA A 272 9.95 -1.50 11.36
C ALA A 272 8.86 -2.00 10.40
N TRP A 273 8.46 -3.26 10.49
CA TRP A 273 7.36 -3.84 9.71
C TRP A 273 6.02 -3.20 10.09
N LEU A 274 5.74 -3.00 11.38
CA LEU A 274 4.56 -2.27 11.84
C LEU A 274 4.58 -0.80 11.39
N LYS A 275 5.75 -0.13 11.45
CA LYS A 275 5.94 1.24 10.93
C LYS A 275 5.73 1.27 9.41
N ASN A 276 6.26 0.31 8.66
CA ASN A 276 6.12 0.24 7.21
C ASN A 276 4.68 -0.08 6.80
N ILE A 277 3.97 -0.93 7.53
CA ILE A 277 2.54 -1.20 7.30
C ILE A 277 1.68 0.00 7.64
N THR A 278 1.96 0.67 8.76
CA THR A 278 1.22 1.89 9.12
C THR A 278 1.51 3.02 8.14
N LEU A 279 2.74 3.16 7.65
CA LEU A 279 3.11 4.08 6.58
C LEU A 279 2.45 3.70 5.25
N ALA A 280 2.44 2.42 4.89
CA ALA A 280 1.77 1.93 3.68
C ALA A 280 0.27 2.18 3.75
N ARG A 281 -0.41 1.87 4.87
CA ARG A 281 -1.83 2.16 5.09
C ARG A 281 -2.12 3.67 5.06
N ARG A 282 -1.22 4.50 5.60
CA ARG A 282 -1.30 5.96 5.44
C ARG A 282 -1.16 6.38 3.99
N ALA A 283 -0.28 5.75 3.21
CA ALA A 283 -0.02 6.08 1.82
C ALA A 283 -1.13 5.59 0.87
N THR A 284 -1.65 4.37 1.06
CA THR A 284 -2.66 3.76 0.19
C THR A 284 -4.05 4.33 0.40
N GLY A 285 -4.32 4.93 1.58
CA GLY A 285 -5.60 5.56 1.87
C GLY A 285 -6.76 4.56 1.88
N PHE A 286 -7.93 5.06 2.27
CA PHE A 286 -9.19 4.33 2.36
C PHE A 286 -9.44 3.42 1.14
N VAL A 287 -9.48 2.10 1.36
CA VAL A 287 -9.81 1.08 0.37
C VAL A 287 -11.31 0.76 0.50
N SER A 288 -12.10 1.16 -0.49
CA SER A 288 -13.55 0.97 -0.49
C SER A 288 -13.98 -0.50 -0.50
N GLU A 289 -13.11 -1.40 -0.97
CA GLU A 289 -13.39 -2.83 -1.18
C GLU A 289 -13.33 -3.65 0.12
N ASP A 290 -12.69 -3.12 1.17
CA ASP A 290 -12.55 -3.77 2.48
C ASP A 290 -13.68 -3.41 3.46
N LEU A 291 -14.64 -2.56 3.07
CA LEU A 291 -15.72 -2.10 3.94
C LEU A 291 -16.79 -3.18 4.14
N ARG A 292 -17.13 -3.44 5.40
CA ARG A 292 -18.29 -4.28 5.74
C ARG A 292 -19.59 -3.58 5.33
N PRO A 293 -20.68 -4.31 5.07
CA PRO A 293 -21.97 -3.69 4.71
C PRO A 293 -22.48 -2.68 5.75
N GLU A 294 -22.20 -2.91 7.04
CA GLU A 294 -22.54 -1.98 8.15
C GLU A 294 -21.74 -0.67 8.11
N GLU A 295 -20.63 -0.63 7.38
CA GLU A 295 -19.74 0.53 7.25
C GLU A 295 -20.06 1.37 5.99
N GLN A 296 -21.06 0.96 5.20
CA GLN A 296 -21.54 1.67 4.01
C GLN A 296 -22.55 2.79 4.31
N ASP A 297 -22.47 3.37 5.50
CA ASP A 297 -23.25 4.56 5.85
C ASP A 297 -22.51 5.84 5.45
N PRO A 298 -23.15 6.80 4.74
CA PRO A 298 -22.51 8.05 4.36
C PRO A 298 -21.99 8.87 5.55
N GLN A 299 -22.68 8.77 6.68
CA GLN A 299 -22.28 9.41 7.93
C GLN A 299 -21.03 8.78 8.53
N TRP A 300 -20.90 7.44 8.47
CA TRP A 300 -19.70 6.73 8.90
C TRP A 300 -18.50 7.11 8.03
N CYS A 301 -18.70 7.18 6.70
CA CYS A 301 -17.68 7.63 5.76
C CYS A 301 -17.20 9.05 6.05
N LYS A 302 -18.12 9.94 6.45
CA LYS A 302 -17.78 11.30 6.90
C LYS A 302 -16.90 11.27 8.15
N GLU A 303 -17.30 10.53 9.18
CA GLU A 303 -16.56 10.44 10.44
C GLU A 303 -15.17 9.82 10.26
N LYS A 304 -15.05 8.82 9.37
CA LYS A 304 -13.75 8.24 8.98
C LYS A 304 -12.89 9.21 8.19
N GLY A 305 -13.47 9.96 7.27
CA GLY A 305 -12.77 11.04 6.59
C GLY A 305 -12.25 12.10 7.59
N ASP A 306 -13.04 12.45 8.61
CA ASP A 306 -12.66 13.40 9.65
C ASP A 306 -11.51 12.85 10.53
N GLU A 307 -11.48 11.53 10.79
CA GLU A 307 -10.36 10.85 11.44
C GLU A 307 -9.08 10.96 10.60
N PHE A 308 -9.14 10.62 9.31
CA PHE A 308 -7.99 10.75 8.41
C PHE A 308 -7.50 12.20 8.28
N PHE A 309 -8.42 13.16 8.24
CA PHE A 309 -8.10 14.59 8.18
C PHE A 309 -7.37 15.04 9.45
N ARG A 310 -7.82 14.62 10.64
CA ARG A 310 -7.13 14.89 11.91
C ARG A 310 -5.75 14.23 11.99
N CYS A 311 -5.58 13.05 11.39
CA CYS A 311 -4.28 12.38 11.29
C CYS A 311 -3.33 13.02 10.24
N GLY A 312 -3.75 14.06 9.52
CA GLY A 312 -2.96 14.70 8.46
C GLY A 312 -2.89 13.90 7.16
N ASN A 313 -3.65 12.80 7.05
CA ASN A 313 -3.75 12.02 5.81
C ASN A 313 -4.89 12.57 4.94
N PHE A 314 -4.60 13.64 4.20
CA PHE A 314 -5.61 14.30 3.37
C PHE A 314 -6.03 13.45 2.16
N LEU A 315 -5.14 12.63 1.60
CA LEU A 315 -5.47 11.74 0.47
C LEU A 315 -6.44 10.63 0.90
N GLY A 316 -6.18 10.00 2.05
CA GLY A 316 -7.10 9.03 2.66
C GLY A 316 -8.46 9.65 2.99
N ALA A 317 -8.47 10.88 3.51
CA ALA A 317 -9.71 11.62 3.77
C ALA A 317 -10.51 11.88 2.49
N ILE A 318 -9.86 12.31 1.40
CA ILE A 318 -10.52 12.52 0.10
C ILE A 318 -11.15 11.25 -0.43
N SER A 319 -10.45 10.11 -0.33
CA SER A 319 -10.99 8.81 -0.74
C SER A 319 -12.24 8.44 0.06
N ALA A 320 -12.18 8.56 1.40
CA ALA A 320 -13.31 8.29 2.28
C ALA A 320 -14.53 9.20 2.00
N TYR A 321 -14.31 10.51 1.83
CA TYR A 321 -15.40 11.43 1.48
C TYR A 321 -15.96 11.16 0.10
N THR A 322 -15.11 10.82 -0.88
CA THR A 322 -15.54 10.49 -2.23
C THR A 322 -16.42 9.25 -2.24
N HIS A 323 -16.05 8.23 -1.46
CA HIS A 323 -16.91 7.06 -1.28
C HIS A 323 -18.24 7.42 -0.60
N GLY A 324 -18.21 8.24 0.46
CA GLY A 324 -19.43 8.75 1.09
C GLY A 324 -20.34 9.49 0.09
N ILE A 325 -19.76 10.23 -0.85
CA ILE A 325 -20.50 10.92 -1.92
C ILE A 325 -21.12 9.92 -2.91
N THR A 326 -20.40 8.84 -3.27
CA THR A 326 -20.98 7.77 -4.12
C THR A 326 -22.17 7.07 -3.47
N LEU A 327 -22.20 7.00 -2.14
CA LEU A 327 -23.32 6.44 -1.37
C LEU A 327 -24.47 7.45 -1.26
N SER A 328 -24.16 8.72 -0.96
CA SER A 328 -25.16 9.79 -0.91
C SER A 328 -24.63 11.11 -1.46
N GLU A 329 -25.12 11.50 -2.63
CA GLU A 329 -24.78 12.77 -3.27
C GLU A 329 -25.49 13.98 -2.61
N LYS A 330 -26.50 13.74 -1.78
CA LYS A 330 -27.34 14.80 -1.20
C LYS A 330 -26.79 15.41 0.08
N LEU A 331 -25.67 14.92 0.62
CA LEU A 331 -25.12 15.37 1.90
C LEU A 331 -24.07 16.48 1.70
N PRO A 332 -24.37 17.77 1.99
CA PRO A 332 -23.45 18.87 1.71
C PRO A 332 -22.17 18.83 2.57
N SER A 333 -22.25 18.23 3.76
CA SER A 333 -21.14 18.11 4.71
C SER A 333 -19.95 17.34 4.12
N LEU A 334 -20.20 16.31 3.30
CA LEU A 334 -19.15 15.52 2.66
C LEU A 334 -18.35 16.37 1.65
N TYR A 335 -19.05 17.14 0.81
CA TYR A 335 -18.40 18.06 -0.13
C TYR A 335 -17.63 19.16 0.60
N ALA A 336 -18.20 19.71 1.68
CA ALA A 336 -17.53 20.74 2.48
C ALA A 336 -16.23 20.23 3.13
N ASN A 337 -16.22 19.00 3.65
CA ASN A 337 -15.04 18.39 4.26
C ASN A 337 -14.03 17.92 3.22
N ARG A 338 -14.48 17.41 2.06
CA ARG A 338 -13.60 17.08 0.93
C ARG A 338 -12.92 18.32 0.36
N ALA A 339 -13.64 19.44 0.25
CA ALA A 339 -13.05 20.73 -0.11
C ALA A 339 -11.94 21.15 0.88
N ALA A 340 -12.13 20.92 2.18
CA ALA A 340 -11.10 21.21 3.19
C ALA A 340 -9.83 20.36 2.98
N ALA A 341 -9.99 19.07 2.67
CA ALA A 341 -8.88 18.19 2.35
C ALA A 341 -8.17 18.58 1.04
N HIS A 342 -8.91 18.98 0.01
CA HIS A 342 -8.33 19.51 -1.23
C HIS A 342 -7.57 20.81 -1.01
N PHE A 343 -8.09 21.72 -0.18
CA PHE A 343 -7.39 22.96 0.19
C PHE A 343 -6.06 22.67 0.89
N ALA A 344 -6.05 21.73 1.84
CA ALA A 344 -4.83 21.33 2.56
C ALA A 344 -3.76 20.72 1.64
N LEU A 345 -4.17 20.01 0.57
CA LEU A 345 -3.26 19.48 -0.45
C LEU A 345 -2.83 20.51 -1.51
N GLY A 346 -3.37 21.74 -1.50
CA GLY A 346 -3.09 22.75 -2.53
C GLY A 346 -3.88 22.58 -3.83
N ASN A 347 -4.89 21.70 -3.85
CA ASN A 347 -5.76 21.48 -5.01
C ASN A 347 -6.89 22.53 -5.05
N PHE A 348 -6.55 23.79 -5.33
CA PHE A 348 -7.49 24.92 -5.21
C PHE A 348 -8.68 24.83 -6.18
N ASN A 349 -8.47 24.46 -7.44
CA ASN A 349 -9.54 24.29 -8.43
C ASN A 349 -10.61 23.25 -8.01
N LYS A 350 -10.18 22.13 -7.41
CA LYS A 350 -11.11 21.11 -6.92
C LYS A 350 -11.85 21.59 -5.66
N CYS A 351 -11.16 22.31 -4.79
CA CYS A 351 -11.75 22.94 -3.61
C CYS A 351 -12.85 23.95 -3.97
N THR A 352 -12.65 24.80 -4.99
CA THR A 352 -13.66 25.78 -5.42
C THR A 352 -14.91 25.10 -5.98
N ASN A 353 -14.72 24.02 -6.76
CA ASN A 353 -15.82 23.24 -7.32
C ASN A 353 -16.63 22.55 -6.21
N ASP A 354 -15.97 21.84 -5.29
CA ASP A 354 -16.63 21.15 -4.17
C ASP A 354 -17.33 22.13 -3.21
N SER A 355 -16.74 23.32 -3.01
CA SER A 355 -17.40 24.34 -2.19
C SER A 355 -18.65 24.91 -2.87
N SER A 356 -18.64 25.00 -4.21
CA SER A 356 -19.79 25.48 -4.99
C SER A 356 -20.91 24.45 -5.02
N THR A 357 -20.59 23.16 -5.23
CA THR A 357 -21.59 22.09 -5.16
C THR A 357 -22.20 21.97 -3.76
N ALA A 358 -21.39 22.11 -2.70
CA ALA A 358 -21.90 22.15 -1.32
C ALA A 358 -22.90 23.29 -1.10
N LEU A 359 -22.62 24.48 -1.66
CA LEU A 359 -23.52 25.64 -1.56
C LEU A 359 -24.82 25.45 -2.35
N ASP A 360 -24.75 24.79 -3.52
CA ASP A 360 -25.94 24.46 -4.30
C ASP A 360 -26.87 23.47 -3.58
N LEU A 361 -26.28 22.47 -2.91
CA LEU A 361 -27.04 21.51 -2.09
C LEU A 361 -27.63 22.13 -0.82
N MET A 362 -27.09 23.26 -0.33
CA MET A 362 -27.59 23.98 0.85
C MET A 362 -28.70 25.00 0.52
N LYS A 363 -29.41 24.84 -0.60
CA LYS A 363 -30.59 25.63 -0.96
C LYS A 363 -31.86 24.86 -0.55
N PRO A 364 -32.80 25.46 0.20
CA PRO A 364 -32.94 26.88 0.55
C PRO A 364 -32.04 27.36 1.70
N ALA A 365 -31.78 28.67 1.73
CA ALA A 365 -31.05 29.33 2.80
C ALA A 365 -31.87 29.34 4.10
N CYS A 366 -31.44 28.57 5.09
CA CYS A 366 -32.08 28.46 6.40
C CYS A 366 -31.11 28.93 7.50
N GLU A 367 -31.61 29.16 8.72
CA GLU A 367 -30.74 29.54 9.83
C GLU A 367 -29.82 28.38 10.25
N GLY A 368 -30.34 27.14 10.28
CA GLY A 368 -29.56 25.95 10.63
C GLY A 368 -28.39 25.64 9.68
N ASN A 369 -28.44 26.09 8.43
CA ASN A 369 -27.36 25.91 7.46
C ASN A 369 -26.48 27.17 7.29
N ARG A 370 -26.78 28.27 7.99
CA ARG A 370 -26.07 29.55 7.90
C ARG A 370 -24.57 29.40 8.15
N GLN A 371 -24.20 28.70 9.22
CA GLN A 371 -22.80 28.48 9.58
C GLN A 371 -22.05 27.63 8.56
N SER A 372 -22.68 26.55 8.09
CA SER A 372 -22.09 25.65 7.08
C SER A 372 -21.91 26.36 5.74
N ARG A 373 -22.88 27.19 5.33
CA ARG A 373 -22.77 28.04 4.13
C ARG A 373 -21.62 29.03 4.26
N ALA A 374 -21.52 29.74 5.39
CA ALA A 374 -20.44 30.69 5.63
C ALA A 374 -19.06 30.01 5.58
N LYS A 375 -18.90 28.83 6.18
CA LYS A 375 -17.66 28.04 6.11
C LYS A 375 -17.30 27.64 4.67
N CYS A 376 -18.28 27.24 3.86
CA CYS A 376 -18.03 26.88 2.46
C CYS A 376 -17.63 28.10 1.62
N ILE A 377 -18.31 29.24 1.79
CA ILE A 377 -17.97 30.49 1.11
C ILE A 377 -16.57 30.95 1.52
N ALA A 378 -16.26 30.98 2.82
CA ALA A 378 -14.93 31.36 3.30
C ALA A 378 -13.82 30.46 2.75
N ARG A 379 -14.07 29.15 2.64
CA ARG A 379 -13.11 28.21 2.06
C ARG A 379 -12.93 28.41 0.55
N ARG A 380 -14.02 28.70 -0.18
CA ARG A 380 -13.95 29.02 -1.61
C ARG A 380 -13.17 30.31 -1.84
N ALA A 381 -13.44 31.35 -1.05
CA ALA A 381 -12.69 32.61 -1.07
C ALA A 381 -11.20 32.39 -0.79
N ALA A 382 -10.85 31.60 0.23
CA ALA A 382 -9.46 31.26 0.51
C ALA A 382 -8.78 30.51 -0.64
N ALA A 383 -9.49 29.60 -1.31
CA ALA A 383 -8.96 28.90 -2.49
C ALA A 383 -8.76 29.85 -3.69
N LEU A 384 -9.71 30.76 -3.93
CA LEU A 384 -9.61 31.79 -4.98
C LEU A 384 -8.43 32.73 -4.75
N ALA A 385 -8.22 33.17 -3.51
CA ALA A 385 -7.06 34.00 -3.15
C ALA A 385 -5.73 33.28 -3.44
N ARG A 386 -5.66 31.97 -3.18
CA ARG A 386 -4.46 31.15 -3.49
C ARG A 386 -4.26 30.91 -4.99
N MET A 387 -5.32 31.03 -5.79
CA MET A 387 -5.26 30.97 -7.25
C MET A 387 -4.88 32.30 -7.90
N GLY A 388 -4.88 33.39 -7.14
CA GLY A 388 -4.54 34.74 -7.60
C GLY A 388 -5.73 35.67 -7.80
N TYR A 389 -6.98 35.18 -7.73
CA TYR A 389 -8.18 35.99 -7.90
C TYR A 389 -8.56 36.72 -6.61
N LEU A 390 -7.85 37.80 -6.28
CA LEU A 390 -7.97 38.49 -5.00
C LEU A 390 -9.27 39.29 -4.89
N ASN A 391 -9.71 39.99 -5.95
CA ASN A 391 -10.95 40.78 -5.89
C ASN A 391 -12.16 39.89 -5.59
N LYS A 392 -12.30 38.80 -6.35
CA LYS A 392 -13.38 37.82 -6.18
C LYS A 392 -13.33 37.18 -4.79
N ALA A 393 -12.14 36.89 -4.28
CA ALA A 393 -11.98 36.31 -2.95
C ALA A 393 -12.45 37.29 -1.85
N ILE A 394 -12.13 38.57 -1.94
CA ILE A 394 -12.55 39.60 -0.98
C ILE A 394 -14.08 39.71 -0.97
N ASP A 395 -14.72 39.76 -2.15
CA ASP A 395 -16.18 39.84 -2.26
C ASP A 395 -16.88 38.64 -1.63
N GLU A 396 -16.38 37.43 -1.89
CA GLU A 396 -16.91 36.21 -1.28
C GLU A 396 -16.68 36.17 0.23
N MET A 397 -15.50 36.59 0.70
CA MET A 397 -15.20 36.63 2.13
C MET A 397 -16.08 37.66 2.87
N LYS A 398 -16.35 38.81 2.24
CA LYS A 398 -17.33 39.80 2.72
C LYS A 398 -18.75 39.21 2.78
N ALA A 399 -19.14 38.43 1.78
CA ALA A 399 -20.42 37.71 1.81
C ALA A 399 -20.48 36.68 2.96
N ALA A 400 -19.38 35.98 3.25
CA ALA A 400 -19.28 35.09 4.40
C ALA A 400 -19.38 35.84 5.74
N SER A 401 -18.75 37.02 5.86
CA SER A 401 -18.82 37.87 7.06
C SER A 401 -20.23 38.39 7.34
N LYS A 402 -21.01 38.71 6.30
CA LYS A 402 -22.44 39.06 6.46
C LYS A 402 -23.25 37.91 7.06
N LEU A 403 -22.91 36.66 6.71
CA LEU A 403 -23.53 35.49 7.32
C LEU A 403 -23.04 35.29 8.75
N VAL A 404 -21.75 35.38 9.04
CA VAL A 404 -21.22 35.15 10.40
C VAL A 404 -20.38 36.34 10.85
N PRO A 405 -21.01 37.39 11.42
CA PRO A 405 -20.31 38.61 11.82
C PRO A 405 -19.48 38.45 13.10
N GLU A 406 -19.71 37.37 13.87
CA GLU A 406 -18.99 37.06 15.11
C GLU A 406 -17.59 36.49 14.87
N ASP A 407 -17.31 35.94 13.68
CA ASP A 407 -16.05 35.25 13.41
C ASP A 407 -14.92 36.26 13.13
N GLU A 408 -14.11 36.51 14.15
CA GLU A 408 -12.92 37.36 14.07
C GLU A 408 -11.87 36.85 13.07
N LYS A 409 -11.85 35.54 12.76
CA LYS A 409 -10.93 35.00 11.77
C LYS A 409 -11.24 35.51 10.36
N ILE A 410 -12.52 35.53 10.01
CA ILE A 410 -12.98 36.01 8.69
C ILE A 410 -12.63 37.50 8.53
N LYS A 411 -12.82 38.31 9.56
CA LYS A 411 -12.45 39.74 9.53
C LYS A 411 -10.96 39.95 9.31
N LYS A 412 -10.11 39.17 10.01
CA LYS A 412 -8.65 39.22 9.81
C LYS A 412 -8.25 38.78 8.41
N ASP A 413 -8.88 37.72 7.89
CA ASP A 413 -8.60 37.23 6.53
C ASP A 413 -9.00 38.27 5.47
N ILE A 414 -10.14 38.98 5.64
CA ILE A 414 -10.53 40.12 4.80
C ILE A 414 -9.46 41.21 4.83
N TYR A 415 -9.05 41.65 6.03
CA TYR A 415 -8.03 42.70 6.18
C TYR A 415 -6.70 42.31 5.52
N ASN A 416 -6.28 41.05 5.67
CA ASN A 416 -5.06 40.54 5.05
C ASN A 416 -5.17 40.51 3.52
N MET A 417 -6.32 40.11 2.98
CA MET A 417 -6.58 40.09 1.54
C MET A 417 -6.64 41.51 0.95
N GLU A 418 -7.33 42.45 1.62
CA GLU A 418 -7.41 43.86 1.21
C GLU A 418 -6.02 44.52 1.20
N ARG A 419 -5.22 44.30 2.23
CA ARG A 419 -3.84 44.79 2.28
C ARG A 419 -2.97 44.19 1.17
N ALA A 420 -3.16 42.90 0.85
CA ALA A 420 -2.44 42.26 -0.26
C ALA A 420 -2.86 42.82 -1.62
N TRP A 421 -4.14 43.15 -1.77
CA TRP A 421 -4.69 43.78 -2.97
C TRP A 421 -4.18 45.22 -3.16
N GLU A 422 -4.13 46.03 -2.09
CA GLU A 422 -3.56 47.39 -2.12
C GLU A 422 -2.09 47.40 -2.56
N GLN A 423 -1.34 46.36 -2.23
CA GLN A 423 0.06 46.23 -2.65
C GLN A 423 0.22 45.85 -4.12
N ASN A 424 -0.75 45.15 -4.71
CA ASN A 424 -0.71 44.68 -6.10
C ASN A 424 -2.09 44.79 -6.77
N PRO A 425 -2.56 46.01 -7.10
CA PRO A 425 -3.90 46.24 -7.64
C PRO A 425 -4.10 45.67 -9.06
N ASP A 426 -3.01 45.49 -9.83
CA ASP A 426 -3.04 44.98 -11.21
C ASP A 426 -2.93 43.44 -11.32
N SER A 427 -3.00 42.71 -10.20
CA SER A 427 -2.76 41.26 -10.14
C SER A 427 -3.92 40.38 -10.65
N ASP A 428 -5.03 40.96 -11.11
CA ASP A 428 -6.30 40.25 -11.41
C ASP A 428 -6.64 40.17 -12.90
#